data_AF-A0A2G9NDM0-F1
#
_entry.id   AF-A0A2G9NDM0-F1
#
_cell.length_a   1.000
_cell.length_b   1.000
_cell.length_c   1.000
_cell.angle_alpha   90.00
_cell.angle_beta   90.00
_cell.angle_gamma   90.00
#
_symmetry.space_group_name_H-M   'P 1'
#
loop_
_entity.id
_entity.type
_entity.pdbx_description
1 polymer ?
#
loop_
_entity_poly.entity_id
_entity_poly.type
_entity_poly.pdbx_seq_one_letter_code
_entity_poly.pdbx_strand_id
1 'polypeptide(L)'
;MAGVLEEVKRMQSQGLAENDIVKALRERGTSHREILEALSQSKIKAAVEQVDDDEQANQNYPSVPSPTGQETLAQEPPKRNLAPAPAGMQQSIMTPPSSNLEEISPQPESYPSENYQPEYQSYAPQDQYANTSNQYSTDYSNTYQPNLSSDIVSEISEQIVSEKMAEIRKGVEKILDFKTHMESKVETLSDRLQRIEKIIDTLQSSVLRKVGDYVTNVDDIKKELIETQKTFSKMLPELKKHDSKQTIHKKSSKKKSSK
;
A
#
# COMPACT_ATOMS: atom_id res chain seq x y z
N MET A 1 -34.87 -5.46 -15.11
CA MET A 1 -34.12 -6.64 -14.62
C MET A 1 -33.21 -6.14 -13.51
N ALA A 2 -33.37 -6.62 -12.28
CA ALA A 2 -32.42 -6.30 -11.22
C ALA A 2 -31.06 -6.94 -11.57
N GLY A 3 -29.96 -6.22 -11.32
CA GLY A 3 -28.62 -6.74 -11.59
C GLY A 3 -28.25 -7.87 -10.61
N VAL A 4 -27.38 -8.79 -11.05
CA VAL A 4 -26.89 -9.91 -10.22
C VAL A 4 -26.29 -9.42 -8.90
N LEU A 5 -25.57 -8.30 -8.93
CA LEU A 5 -25.00 -7.64 -7.75
C LEU A 5 -26.04 -7.25 -6.70
N GLU A 6 -27.19 -6.74 -7.14
CA GLU A 6 -28.25 -6.27 -6.24
C GLU A 6 -28.96 -7.46 -5.58
N GLU A 7 -29.11 -8.55 -6.33
CA GLU A 7 -29.64 -9.81 -5.81
C GLU A 7 -28.70 -10.45 -4.78
N VAL A 8 -27.38 -10.46 -5.05
CA VAL A 8 -26.35 -10.91 -4.10
C VAL A 8 -26.44 -10.11 -2.80
N LYS A 9 -26.50 -8.77 -2.89
CA LYS A 9 -26.63 -7.90 -1.71
C LYS A 9 -27.91 -8.17 -0.92
N ARG A 10 -29.03 -8.40 -1.61
CA ARG A 10 -30.32 -8.73 -0.98
C ARG A 10 -30.26 -10.06 -0.24
N MET A 11 -29.63 -11.08 -0.81
CA MET A 11 -29.47 -12.37 -0.13
C MET A 11 -28.48 -12.28 1.04
N GLN A 12 -27.41 -11.49 0.91
CA GLN A 12 -26.47 -11.24 2.01
C GLN A 12 -27.14 -10.51 3.18
N SER A 13 -28.00 -9.52 2.92
CA SER A 13 -28.74 -8.82 3.97
C SER A 13 -29.82 -9.68 4.65
N GLN A 14 -30.25 -10.76 4.00
CA GLN A 14 -31.11 -11.80 4.59
C GLN A 14 -30.34 -12.82 5.44
N GLY A 15 -29.00 -12.73 5.52
CA GLY A 15 -28.16 -13.64 6.29
C GLY A 15 -27.91 -15.00 5.63
N LEU A 16 -28.15 -15.12 4.32
CA LEU A 16 -27.82 -16.33 3.57
C LEU A 16 -26.31 -16.52 3.46
N ALA A 17 -25.83 -17.75 3.64
CA ALA A 17 -24.43 -18.07 3.43
C ALA A 17 -24.06 -17.97 1.95
N GLU A 18 -22.82 -17.57 1.64
CA GLU A 18 -22.35 -17.37 0.26
C GLU A 18 -22.57 -18.60 -0.65
N ASN A 19 -22.41 -19.81 -0.10
CA ASN A 19 -22.68 -21.06 -0.81
C ASN A 19 -24.15 -21.22 -1.23
N ASP A 20 -25.09 -20.74 -0.42
CA ASP A 20 -26.52 -20.82 -0.71
C ASP A 20 -26.94 -19.76 -1.73
N ILE A 21 -26.30 -18.58 -1.68
CA ILE A 21 -26.44 -17.52 -2.68
C ILE A 21 -26.02 -18.02 -4.07
N VAL A 22 -24.89 -18.73 -4.15
CA VAL A 22 -24.39 -19.29 -5.42
C VAL A 22 -25.37 -20.32 -5.99
N LYS A 23 -25.94 -21.20 -5.14
CA LYS A 23 -26.95 -22.18 -5.58
C LYS A 23 -28.22 -21.49 -6.09
N ALA A 24 -28.76 -20.55 -5.33
CA ALA A 24 -29.99 -19.85 -5.68
C ALA A 24 -29.87 -19.01 -6.97
N LEU A 25 -28.70 -18.41 -7.23
CA LEU A 25 -28.44 -17.68 -8.48
C LEU A 25 -28.21 -18.60 -9.67
N ARG A 26 -27.57 -19.76 -9.45
CA ARG A 26 -27.38 -20.78 -10.48
C ARG A 26 -28.72 -21.39 -10.93
N GLU A 27 -29.63 -21.64 -9.99
CA GLU A 27 -31.00 -22.09 -10.28
C GLU A 27 -31.79 -21.09 -11.14
N ARG A 28 -31.45 -19.81 -11.04
CA ARG A 28 -32.03 -18.73 -11.85
C ARG A 28 -31.33 -18.52 -13.19
N GLY A 29 -30.37 -19.38 -13.53
CA GLY A 29 -29.65 -19.34 -14.81
C GLY A 29 -28.55 -18.29 -14.90
N THR A 30 -28.13 -17.70 -13.78
CA THR A 30 -26.97 -16.79 -13.77
C THR A 30 -25.68 -17.57 -13.98
N SER A 31 -24.75 -17.05 -14.79
CA SER A 31 -23.49 -17.75 -15.05
C SER A 31 -22.57 -17.73 -13.82
N HIS A 32 -21.77 -18.78 -13.65
CA HIS A 32 -20.85 -18.88 -12.51
C HIS A 32 -19.89 -17.69 -12.43
N ARG A 33 -19.42 -17.19 -13.58
CA ARG A 33 -18.53 -16.02 -13.67
C ARG A 33 -19.20 -14.74 -13.16
N GLU A 34 -20.45 -14.49 -13.55
CA GLU A 34 -21.22 -13.32 -13.09
C GLU A 34 -21.51 -13.37 -11.58
N ILE A 35 -21.74 -14.57 -11.04
CA ILE A 35 -21.95 -14.77 -9.61
C ILE A 35 -20.68 -14.42 -8.83
N LEU A 36 -19.52 -14.93 -9.26
CA LEU A 36 -18.23 -14.64 -8.61
C LEU A 36 -17.87 -13.16 -8.68
N GLU A 37 -18.08 -12.53 -9.84
CA GLU A 37 -17.84 -11.10 -10.03
C GLU A 37 -18.73 -10.27 -9.09
N ALA A 38 -20.03 -10.59 -9.02
CA ALA A 38 -20.98 -9.90 -8.14
C ALA A 38 -20.65 -10.07 -6.65
N LEU A 39 -20.19 -11.26 -6.23
CA LEU A 39 -19.75 -11.52 -4.85
C LEU A 39 -18.47 -10.74 -4.49
N SER A 40 -17.50 -10.69 -5.40
CA SER A 40 -16.28 -9.90 -5.22
C SER A 40 -16.60 -8.41 -5.09
N GLN A 41 -17.42 -7.89 -6.01
CA GLN A 41 -17.86 -6.49 -5.98
C GLN A 41 -18.66 -6.15 -4.72
N SER A 42 -19.49 -7.07 -4.21
CA SER A 42 -20.26 -6.83 -2.98
C SER A 42 -19.36 -6.78 -1.74
N LYS A 43 -18.35 -7.66 -1.65
CA LYS A 43 -17.35 -7.66 -0.56
C LYS A 43 -16.52 -6.39 -0.54
N ILE A 44 -16.04 -5.95 -1.70
CA ILE A 44 -15.27 -4.70 -1.82
C ILE A 44 -16.14 -3.52 -1.38
N LYS A 45 -17.38 -3.45 -1.87
CA LYS A 45 -18.29 -2.35 -1.52
C LYS A 45 -18.64 -2.33 -0.03
N ALA A 46 -18.83 -3.49 0.59
CA ALA A 46 -19.06 -3.59 2.03
C ALA A 46 -17.84 -3.11 2.85
N ALA A 47 -16.62 -3.46 2.42
CA ALA A 47 -15.40 -3.01 3.08
C ALA A 47 -15.18 -1.49 2.94
N VAL A 48 -15.54 -0.90 1.80
CA VAL A 48 -15.42 0.55 1.57
C VAL A 48 -16.45 1.33 2.40
N GLU A 49 -17.69 0.86 2.45
CA GLU A 49 -18.78 1.51 3.20
C GLU A 49 -18.54 1.50 4.73
N GLN A 50 -17.72 0.57 5.23
CA GLN A 50 -17.37 0.46 6.64
C GLN A 50 -16.26 1.45 7.08
N VAL A 51 -15.53 2.06 6.14
CA VAL A 51 -14.44 3.01 6.45
C VAL A 51 -14.97 4.43 6.65
N ASP A 52 -16.16 4.75 6.13
CA ASP A 52 -16.71 6.11 6.18
C ASP A 52 -17.42 6.46 7.51
N ASP A 53 -17.73 5.48 8.36
CA ASP A 53 -18.44 5.72 9.64
C ASP A 53 -17.52 5.81 10.89
N ASP A 54 -16.23 5.45 10.77
CA ASP A 54 -15.29 5.42 11.91
C ASP A 54 -14.38 6.67 12.03
N GLU A 55 -14.58 7.72 11.21
CA GLU A 55 -13.76 8.96 11.26
C GLU A 55 -14.23 10.03 12.27
N GLN A 56 -15.18 9.76 13.17
CA GLN A 56 -15.63 10.77 14.16
C GLN A 56 -15.60 10.41 15.65
N ALA A 57 -15.15 9.24 16.05
CA ALA A 57 -14.97 8.98 17.47
C ALA A 57 -13.82 8.00 17.71
N ASN A 58 -12.68 8.51 18.18
CA ASN A 58 -11.93 8.00 19.34
C ASN A 58 -10.44 8.40 19.26
N GLN A 59 -10.14 9.66 19.60
CA GLN A 59 -8.78 10.04 20.02
C GLN A 59 -8.51 9.48 21.42
N ASN A 60 -8.09 8.23 21.54
CA ASN A 60 -7.42 7.76 22.75
C ASN A 60 -6.51 6.56 22.43
N TYR A 61 -5.27 6.85 22.01
CA TYR A 61 -4.24 5.83 21.86
C TYR A 61 -3.41 5.71 23.16
N PRO A 62 -3.23 4.50 23.73
CA PRO A 62 -2.30 4.28 24.83
C PRO A 62 -0.85 4.30 24.33
N SER A 63 0.00 5.04 25.03
CA SER A 63 1.44 5.15 24.78
C SER A 63 2.16 3.83 25.09
N VAL A 64 2.93 3.33 24.13
CA VAL A 64 3.85 2.19 24.30
C VAL A 64 5.21 2.71 24.79
N PRO A 65 5.84 2.11 25.81
CA PRO A 65 7.10 2.60 26.38
C PRO A 65 8.30 2.29 25.48
N SER A 66 9.17 3.29 25.33
CA SER A 66 10.46 3.18 24.64
C SER A 66 11.45 2.29 25.40
N PRO A 67 12.24 1.45 24.73
CA PRO A 67 13.39 0.78 25.34
C PRO A 67 14.62 1.68 25.31
N THR A 68 15.11 1.94 26.52
CA THR A 68 16.37 2.61 26.83
C THR A 68 17.56 1.68 26.58
N GLY A 69 18.54 2.16 25.81
CA GLY A 69 19.98 2.02 26.06
C GLY A 69 20.65 0.65 25.91
N GLN A 70 21.57 0.54 24.95
CA GLN A 70 22.84 -0.17 25.16
C GLN A 70 23.96 0.44 24.31
N GLU A 71 24.96 0.96 25.03
CA GLU A 71 26.28 1.36 24.53
C GLU A 71 27.05 0.13 24.05
N THR A 72 27.80 0.24 22.95
CA THR A 72 28.96 -0.64 22.74
C THR A 72 30.05 0.03 21.88
N LEU A 73 31.15 0.30 22.58
CA LEU A 73 32.56 0.40 22.23
C LEU A 73 33.02 0.80 20.81
N ALA A 74 33.88 1.84 20.86
CA ALA A 74 34.94 2.22 19.95
C ALA A 74 35.64 1.07 19.20
N GLN A 75 35.82 1.27 17.89
CA GLN A 75 36.87 0.61 17.12
C GLN A 75 37.57 1.61 16.19
N GLU A 76 38.88 1.47 16.18
CA GLU A 76 39.95 2.37 15.74
C GLU A 76 40.08 2.46 14.20
N PRO A 77 40.55 3.60 13.63
CA PRO A 77 40.67 3.77 12.18
C PRO A 77 41.95 3.12 11.61
N PRO A 78 41.88 2.34 10.52
CA PRO A 78 43.09 1.88 9.84
C PRO A 78 43.73 2.99 9.02
N LYS A 79 45.05 3.06 9.15
CA LYS A 79 45.94 4.06 8.55
C LYS A 79 45.97 3.98 7.03
N ARG A 80 45.85 5.18 6.47
CA ARG A 80 46.18 5.68 5.14
C ARG A 80 47.53 5.14 4.61
N ASN A 81 47.50 4.38 3.52
CA ASN A 81 48.67 4.17 2.65
C ASN A 81 48.51 5.02 1.39
N LEU A 82 49.39 6.02 1.25
CA LEU A 82 49.53 6.81 0.03
C LEU A 82 50.37 6.03 -0.99
N ALA A 83 49.89 5.92 -2.22
CA ALA A 83 50.73 5.68 -3.39
C ALA A 83 50.42 6.74 -4.46
N PRO A 84 51.44 7.19 -5.22
CA PRO A 84 51.35 8.38 -6.07
C PRO A 84 50.73 8.09 -7.44
N ALA A 85 50.05 9.11 -7.97
CA ALA A 85 49.45 9.17 -9.29
C ALA A 85 50.46 9.03 -10.43
N PRO A 86 49.97 8.69 -11.63
CA PRO A 86 50.39 9.38 -12.84
C PRO A 86 49.24 10.20 -13.43
N ALA A 87 49.60 11.44 -13.75
CA ALA A 87 48.79 12.41 -14.47
C ALA A 87 48.45 11.94 -15.89
N GLY A 88 47.25 12.27 -16.36
CA GLY A 88 46.97 12.20 -17.79
C GLY A 88 45.48 12.23 -18.16
N MET A 89 45.05 13.41 -18.61
CA MET A 89 44.07 13.65 -19.67
C MET A 89 42.58 13.92 -19.31
N GLN A 90 42.21 15.18 -19.53
CA GLN A 90 41.05 15.70 -20.31
C GLN A 90 39.65 15.48 -19.70
N GLN A 91 39.04 16.49 -19.08
CA GLN A 91 38.20 17.56 -19.65
C GLN A 91 37.02 17.10 -20.54
N SER A 92 35.81 17.47 -20.09
CA SER A 92 34.65 17.90 -20.88
C SER A 92 33.73 16.81 -21.47
N ILE A 93 32.52 16.66 -20.90
CA ILE A 93 31.24 17.11 -21.49
C ILE A 93 30.03 16.34 -20.92
N MET A 94 29.13 17.13 -20.35
CA MET A 94 27.75 16.86 -20.02
C MET A 94 26.99 16.43 -21.29
N THR A 95 26.47 15.20 -21.33
CA THR A 95 25.62 14.71 -22.42
C THR A 95 24.18 14.54 -21.89
N PRO A 96 23.16 15.15 -22.52
CA PRO A 96 21.75 14.99 -22.15
C PRO A 96 21.20 13.62 -22.61
N PRO A 97 20.05 13.18 -22.04
CA PRO A 97 19.53 11.84 -22.28
C PRO A 97 18.93 11.72 -23.69
N SER A 98 19.41 10.76 -24.46
CA SER A 98 18.77 10.34 -25.71
C SER A 98 17.64 9.38 -25.41
N SER A 99 16.45 9.81 -25.79
CA SER A 99 15.24 9.03 -25.99
C SER A 99 15.49 7.87 -26.96
N ASN A 100 15.43 6.65 -26.45
CA ASN A 100 15.22 5.46 -27.27
C ASN A 100 13.76 5.04 -27.08
N LEU A 101 12.90 5.45 -28.02
CA LEU A 101 11.64 4.77 -28.26
C LEU A 101 11.97 3.46 -28.97
N GLU A 102 12.01 2.36 -28.22
CA GLU A 102 11.76 1.04 -28.80
C GLU A 102 10.26 0.79 -28.74
N GLU A 103 9.70 0.68 -29.94
CA GLU A 103 8.34 0.31 -30.28
C GLU A 103 8.08 -1.14 -29.85
N ILE A 104 7.56 -1.31 -28.63
CA ILE A 104 7.13 -2.60 -28.10
C ILE A 104 5.77 -2.92 -28.71
N SER A 105 5.77 -3.77 -29.74
CA SER A 105 4.56 -4.47 -30.18
C SER A 105 4.01 -5.34 -29.05
N PRO A 106 2.73 -5.23 -28.67
CA PRO A 106 2.12 -6.14 -27.72
C PRO A 106 1.93 -7.51 -28.40
N GLN A 107 2.77 -8.49 -28.07
CA GLN A 107 2.42 -9.88 -28.28
C GLN A 107 1.24 -10.23 -27.36
N PRO A 108 0.17 -10.85 -27.87
CA PRO A 108 -0.90 -11.35 -27.03
C PRO A 108 -0.38 -12.52 -26.18
N GLU A 109 -0.18 -12.26 -24.89
CA GLU A 109 -0.01 -13.31 -23.89
C GLU A 109 -1.25 -14.20 -23.91
N SER A 110 -1.03 -15.44 -24.33
CA SER A 110 -1.99 -16.52 -24.27
C SER A 110 -2.00 -17.03 -22.83
N TYR A 111 -2.99 -16.59 -22.06
CA TYR A 111 -3.25 -17.11 -20.73
C TYR A 111 -3.61 -18.61 -20.83
N PRO A 112 -2.91 -19.51 -20.13
CA PRO A 112 -3.37 -20.88 -19.99
C PRO A 112 -4.66 -20.87 -19.17
N SER A 113 -5.75 -21.33 -19.78
CA SER A 113 -7.02 -21.56 -19.08
C SER A 113 -6.84 -22.74 -18.12
N GLU A 114 -6.68 -22.43 -16.84
CA GLU A 114 -6.74 -23.40 -15.74
C GLU A 114 -8.17 -23.92 -15.63
N ASN A 115 -8.37 -25.14 -16.11
CA ASN A 115 -9.61 -25.89 -16.02
C ASN A 115 -9.76 -26.41 -14.57
N TYR A 116 -10.21 -25.54 -13.67
CA TYR A 116 -10.61 -25.96 -12.31
C TYR A 116 -11.90 -26.77 -12.40
N GLN A 117 -11.77 -28.10 -12.39
CA GLN A 117 -12.86 -28.96 -11.93
C GLN A 117 -12.87 -28.96 -10.40
N PRO A 118 -13.98 -28.55 -9.75
CA PRO A 118 -14.13 -28.71 -8.31
C PRO A 118 -14.39 -30.20 -8.01
N GLU A 119 -13.43 -30.83 -7.34
CA GLU A 119 -13.56 -32.15 -6.74
C GLU A 119 -14.48 -32.01 -5.51
N TYR A 120 -15.70 -32.56 -5.61
CA TYR A 120 -16.65 -32.58 -4.51
C TYR A 120 -16.14 -33.49 -3.39
N GLN A 121 -15.60 -32.88 -2.34
CA GLN A 121 -15.27 -33.55 -1.10
C GLN A 121 -16.58 -33.83 -0.32
N SER A 122 -17.11 -35.03 -0.50
CA SER A 122 -18.25 -35.55 0.27
C SER A 122 -17.76 -35.93 1.68
N TYR A 123 -18.11 -35.12 2.68
CA TYR A 123 -17.95 -35.51 4.08
C TYR A 123 -18.97 -36.60 4.43
N ALA A 124 -18.49 -37.82 4.64
CA ALA A 124 -19.25 -38.89 5.27
C ALA A 124 -19.29 -38.65 6.79
N PRO A 125 -20.48 -38.69 7.44
CA PRO A 125 -20.59 -38.69 8.89
C PRO A 125 -20.19 -40.06 9.46
N GLN A 126 -19.35 -39.98 10.49
CA GLN A 126 -18.80 -41.09 11.27
C GLN A 126 -19.85 -41.74 12.17
N ASP A 127 -19.68 -43.05 12.34
CA ASP A 127 -20.47 -44.05 13.05
C ASP A 127 -21.24 -43.64 14.32
N GLN A 128 -22.46 -44.17 14.44
CA GLN A 128 -22.98 -44.61 15.73
C GLN A 128 -23.66 -45.99 15.62
N TYR A 129 -23.16 -46.90 16.45
CA TYR A 129 -23.57 -48.28 16.66
C TYR A 129 -25.08 -48.45 16.93
N ALA A 130 -25.68 -49.49 16.34
CA ALA A 130 -26.12 -50.69 17.07
C ALA A 130 -27.25 -51.45 16.32
N ASN A 131 -26.96 -52.71 16.01
CA ASN A 131 -27.82 -53.88 16.28
C ASN A 131 -29.21 -53.93 15.62
N THR A 132 -29.40 -54.81 14.64
CA THR A 132 -30.22 -56.04 14.77
C THR A 132 -30.45 -56.73 13.42
N SER A 133 -30.02 -58.00 13.37
CA SER A 133 -30.59 -59.13 12.64
C SER A 133 -31.75 -58.90 11.65
N ASN A 134 -31.50 -59.22 10.37
CA ASN A 134 -32.33 -60.06 9.49
C ASN A 134 -31.65 -60.07 8.11
N GLN A 135 -30.95 -61.13 7.73
CA GLN A 135 -31.53 -62.34 7.12
C GLN A 135 -32.53 -61.98 6.01
N TYR A 136 -32.03 -61.66 4.81
CA TYR A 136 -32.65 -62.10 3.57
C TYR A 136 -31.59 -62.29 2.51
N SER A 137 -31.49 -63.56 2.10
CA SER A 137 -30.74 -64.09 0.98
C SER A 137 -31.11 -63.35 -0.30
N THR A 138 -30.11 -62.90 -1.05
CA THR A 138 -30.29 -62.57 -2.47
C THR A 138 -29.08 -63.06 -3.23
N ASP A 139 -29.31 -64.26 -3.73
CA ASP A 139 -28.59 -64.99 -4.77
C ASP A 139 -28.41 -64.07 -6.00
N TYR A 140 -27.17 -63.68 -6.28
CA TYR A 140 -26.76 -63.12 -7.56
C TYR A 140 -25.48 -63.83 -8.01
N SER A 141 -25.70 -64.88 -8.81
CA SER A 141 -24.97 -65.15 -10.05
C SER A 141 -23.49 -64.77 -10.05
N ASN A 142 -22.72 -65.68 -9.49
CA ASN A 142 -21.31 -65.91 -9.73
C ASN A 142 -21.04 -66.01 -11.25
N THR A 143 -20.78 -64.87 -11.87
CA THR A 143 -20.26 -64.76 -13.23
C THR A 143 -18.76 -64.72 -13.13
N TYR A 144 -18.10 -65.71 -13.74
CA TYR A 144 -16.66 -65.81 -13.96
C TYR A 144 -15.98 -64.43 -14.10
N GLN A 145 -15.46 -63.90 -13.00
CA GLN A 145 -14.35 -62.96 -13.05
C GLN A 145 -13.06 -63.78 -13.04
N PRO A 146 -12.09 -63.44 -13.90
CA PRO A 146 -10.77 -64.04 -13.81
C PRO A 146 -10.23 -63.71 -12.42
N ASN A 147 -9.63 -64.70 -11.75
CA ASN A 147 -8.85 -64.50 -10.54
C ASN A 147 -7.68 -63.56 -10.86
N LEU A 148 -7.92 -62.25 -10.90
CA LEU A 148 -6.91 -61.24 -10.68
C LEU A 148 -6.42 -61.47 -9.26
N SER A 149 -5.27 -62.11 -9.14
CA SER A 149 -4.60 -62.36 -7.86
C SER A 149 -4.60 -61.06 -7.06
N SER A 150 -5.02 -61.11 -5.79
CA SER A 150 -4.97 -59.95 -4.88
C SER A 150 -3.61 -59.26 -4.91
N ASP A 151 -2.54 -60.01 -5.18
CA ASP A 151 -1.17 -59.52 -5.35
C ASP A 151 -1.02 -58.54 -6.52
N ILE A 152 -1.69 -58.79 -7.66
CA ILE A 152 -1.67 -57.88 -8.83
C ILE A 152 -2.44 -56.60 -8.52
N VAL A 153 -3.57 -56.71 -7.81
CA VAL A 153 -4.34 -55.54 -7.37
C VAL A 153 -3.54 -54.72 -6.35
N SER A 154 -2.80 -55.37 -5.45
CA SER A 154 -1.89 -54.72 -4.50
C SER A 154 -0.76 -54.00 -5.21
N GLU A 155 -0.09 -54.66 -6.17
CA GLU A 155 1.01 -54.08 -6.94
C GLU A 155 0.57 -52.84 -7.74
N ILE A 156 -0.58 -52.93 -8.43
CA ILE A 156 -1.16 -51.79 -9.16
C ILE A 156 -1.51 -50.66 -8.18
N SER A 157 -2.04 -50.99 -7.01
CA SER A 157 -2.39 -49.98 -6.00
C SER A 157 -1.15 -49.29 -5.41
N GLU A 158 -0.10 -50.04 -5.12
CA GLU A 158 1.18 -49.49 -4.64
C GLU A 158 1.82 -48.57 -5.69
N GLN A 159 1.77 -48.96 -6.96
CA GLN A 159 2.28 -48.13 -8.05
C GLN A 159 1.50 -46.81 -8.18
N ILE A 160 0.16 -46.87 -8.15
CA ILE A 160 -0.69 -45.68 -8.22
C ILE A 160 -0.44 -44.76 -7.01
N VAL A 161 -0.33 -45.32 -5.81
CA VAL A 161 -0.05 -44.56 -4.59
C VAL A 161 1.33 -43.91 -4.68
N SER A 162 2.36 -44.63 -5.14
CA SER A 162 3.71 -44.07 -5.31
C SER A 162 3.74 -42.95 -6.34
N GLU A 163 3.04 -43.09 -7.46
CA GLU A 163 2.95 -42.07 -8.50
C GLU A 163 2.26 -40.80 -7.97
N LYS A 164 1.11 -40.97 -7.30
CA LYS A 164 0.38 -39.84 -6.69
C LYS A 164 1.17 -39.18 -5.56
N MET A 165 1.88 -39.96 -4.75
CA MET A 165 2.72 -39.42 -3.68
C MET A 165 3.93 -38.65 -4.24
N ALA A 166 4.49 -39.08 -5.37
CA ALA A 166 5.55 -38.35 -6.07
C ALA A 166 5.04 -37.00 -6.62
N GLU A 167 3.83 -36.95 -7.18
CA GLU A 167 3.20 -35.69 -7.60
C GLU A 167 2.99 -34.74 -6.42
N ILE A 168 2.47 -35.24 -5.29
CA ILE A 168 2.27 -34.45 -4.06
C ILE A 168 3.60 -33.91 -3.55
N ARG A 169 4.65 -34.74 -3.48
CA ARG A 169 5.98 -34.31 -3.06
C ARG A 169 6.51 -33.18 -3.93
N LYS A 170 6.36 -33.29 -5.24
CA LYS A 170 6.75 -32.23 -6.19
C LYS A 170 5.93 -30.95 -5.98
N GLY A 171 4.66 -31.07 -5.61
CA GLY A 171 3.82 -29.93 -5.21
C GLY A 171 4.34 -29.24 -3.95
N VAL A 172 4.72 -30.00 -2.92
CA VAL A 172 5.30 -29.47 -1.67
C VAL A 172 6.63 -28.76 -1.93
N GLU A 173 7.49 -29.31 -2.78
CA GLU A 173 8.76 -28.66 -3.16
C GLU A 173 8.51 -27.29 -3.81
N LYS A 174 7.56 -27.19 -4.75
CA LYS A 174 7.18 -25.89 -5.35
C LYS A 174 6.61 -24.90 -4.34
N ILE A 175 5.82 -25.37 -3.37
CA ILE A 175 5.27 -24.50 -2.31
C ILE A 175 6.39 -23.97 -1.41
N LEU A 176 7.41 -24.78 -1.15
CA LEU A 176 8.57 -24.36 -0.36
C LEU A 176 9.42 -23.31 -1.09
N ASP A 177 9.63 -23.49 -2.41
CA ASP A 177 10.27 -22.49 -3.25
C ASP A 177 9.47 -21.19 -3.30
N PHE A 178 8.15 -21.30 -3.46
CA PHE A 178 7.24 -20.14 -3.44
C PHE A 178 7.29 -19.41 -2.10
N LYS A 179 7.26 -20.14 -0.97
CA LYS A 179 7.40 -19.57 0.38
C LYS A 179 8.69 -18.79 0.51
N THR A 180 9.81 -19.38 0.09
CA THR A 180 11.13 -18.73 0.14
C THR A 180 11.16 -17.46 -0.72
N HIS A 181 10.58 -17.50 -1.92
CA HIS A 181 10.52 -16.35 -2.82
C HIS A 181 9.58 -15.24 -2.28
N MET A 182 8.46 -15.61 -1.66
CA MET A 182 7.55 -14.68 -1.00
C MET A 182 8.17 -14.06 0.24
N GLU A 183 8.85 -14.83 1.09
CA GLU A 183 9.56 -14.32 2.27
C GLU A 183 10.58 -13.25 1.88
N SER A 184 11.40 -13.51 0.86
CA SER A 184 12.36 -12.53 0.36
C SER A 184 11.69 -11.26 -0.22
N LYS A 185 10.57 -11.41 -0.94
CA LYS A 185 9.81 -10.25 -1.46
C LYS A 185 9.17 -9.44 -0.33
N VAL A 186 8.62 -10.10 0.68
CA VAL A 186 8.01 -9.46 1.84
C VAL A 186 9.07 -8.70 2.65
N GLU A 187 10.24 -9.30 2.86
CA GLU A 187 11.38 -8.64 3.50
C GLU A 187 11.80 -7.38 2.72
N THR A 188 11.98 -7.50 1.40
CA THR A 188 12.31 -6.36 0.53
C THR A 188 11.24 -5.25 0.57
N LEU A 189 9.96 -5.61 0.63
CA LEU A 189 8.87 -4.65 0.77
C LEU A 189 8.91 -3.95 2.13
N SER A 190 9.20 -4.69 3.20
CA SER A 190 9.35 -4.14 4.55
C SER A 190 10.47 -3.10 4.61
N ASP A 191 11.63 -3.41 4.05
CA ASP A 191 12.77 -2.48 3.97
C ASP A 191 12.45 -1.21 3.19
N ARG A 192 11.73 -1.36 2.06
CA ARG A 192 11.28 -0.22 1.26
C ARG A 192 10.29 0.64 2.00
N LEU A 193 9.36 0.04 2.75
CA LEU A 193 8.39 0.78 3.58
C LEU A 193 9.09 1.55 4.69
N GLN A 194 10.03 0.94 5.41
CA GLN A 194 10.83 1.66 6.43
C GLN A 194 11.63 2.82 5.84
N ARG A 195 12.14 2.69 4.61
CA ARG A 195 12.82 3.80 3.91
C ARG A 195 11.84 4.91 3.56
N ILE A 196 10.64 4.56 3.08
CA ILE A 196 9.58 5.54 2.77
C ILE A 196 9.16 6.29 4.04
N GLU A 197 8.97 5.59 5.15
CA GLU A 197 8.68 6.18 6.47
C GLU A 197 9.74 7.22 6.86
N LYS A 198 11.04 6.87 6.80
CA LYS A 198 12.14 7.80 7.09
C LYS A 198 12.15 9.04 6.17
N ILE A 199 11.81 8.86 4.90
CA ILE A 199 11.72 9.98 3.94
C ILE A 199 10.55 10.89 4.31
N ILE A 200 9.40 10.32 4.69
CA ILE A 200 8.23 11.07 5.14
C ILE A 200 8.56 11.86 6.42
N ASP A 201 9.21 11.26 7.41
CA ASP A 201 9.62 11.94 8.64
C ASP A 201 10.56 13.12 8.36
N THR A 202 11.52 12.90 7.46
CA THR A 202 12.46 13.94 7.02
C THR A 202 11.73 15.07 6.30
N LEU A 203 10.75 14.73 5.44
CA LEU A 203 9.94 15.71 4.72
C LEU A 203 9.08 16.53 5.68
N GLN A 204 8.39 15.87 6.62
CA GLN A 204 7.58 16.54 7.65
C GLN A 204 8.44 17.50 8.49
N SER A 205 9.62 17.04 8.93
CA SER A 205 10.58 17.87 9.66
C SER A 205 11.05 19.07 8.84
N SER A 206 11.34 18.87 7.54
CA SER A 206 11.74 19.95 6.64
C SER A 206 10.62 20.95 6.39
N VAL A 207 9.37 20.49 6.26
CA VAL A 207 8.20 21.35 6.08
C VAL A 207 7.96 22.18 7.34
N LEU A 208 7.97 21.55 8.52
CA LEU A 208 7.81 22.26 9.80
C LEU A 208 8.90 23.32 10.00
N ARG A 209 10.16 23.01 9.69
CA ARG A 209 11.25 23.99 9.73
C ARG A 209 11.01 25.16 8.78
N LYS A 210 10.68 24.91 7.51
CA LYS A 210 10.40 25.96 6.54
C LYS A 210 9.21 26.84 6.91
N VAL A 211 8.15 26.23 7.46
CA VAL A 211 6.98 26.98 7.95
C VAL A 211 7.38 27.82 9.17
N GLY A 212 8.18 27.27 10.09
CA GLY A 212 8.74 28.02 11.22
C GLY A 212 9.56 29.23 10.76
N ASP A 213 10.51 29.02 9.85
CA ASP A 213 11.33 30.09 9.27
C ASP A 213 10.47 31.16 8.58
N TYR A 214 9.42 30.74 7.85
CA TYR A 214 8.48 31.66 7.22
C TYR A 214 7.71 32.51 8.24
N VAL A 215 7.21 31.90 9.33
CA VAL A 215 6.52 32.63 10.40
C VAL A 215 7.47 33.63 11.08
N THR A 216 8.72 33.26 11.34
CA THR A 216 9.73 34.18 11.89
C THR A 216 10.00 35.34 10.92
N ASN A 217 10.20 35.07 9.63
CA ASN A 217 10.42 36.11 8.63
C ASN A 217 9.22 37.08 8.54
N VAL A 218 7.99 36.57 8.62
CA VAL A 218 6.78 37.42 8.62
C VAL A 218 6.70 38.28 9.88
N ASP A 219 7.08 37.76 11.04
CA ASP A 219 7.12 38.53 12.29
C ASP A 219 8.19 39.64 12.24
N ASP A 220 9.36 39.36 11.66
CA ASP A 220 10.42 40.36 11.49
C ASP A 220 10.02 41.45 10.49
N ILE A 221 9.40 41.11 9.36
CA ILE A 221 8.82 42.09 8.42
C ILE A 221 7.78 42.97 9.14
N LYS A 222 6.94 42.38 10.00
CA LYS A 222 5.95 43.13 10.78
C LYS A 222 6.63 44.12 11.72
N LYS A 223 7.73 43.74 12.40
CA LYS A 223 8.50 44.65 13.27
C LYS A 223 9.11 45.80 12.47
N GLU A 224 9.75 45.51 11.35
CA GLU A 224 10.35 46.52 10.46
C GLU A 224 9.29 47.47 9.90
N LEU A 225 8.11 46.97 9.53
CA LEU A 225 6.98 47.78 9.07
C LEU A 225 6.53 48.75 10.17
N ILE A 226 6.41 48.28 11.41
CA ILE A 226 6.05 49.10 12.57
C ILE A 226 7.11 50.18 12.83
N GLU A 227 8.40 49.85 12.75
CA GLU A 227 9.49 50.81 12.90
C GLU A 227 9.52 51.86 11.79
N THR A 228 9.27 51.44 10.55
CA THR A 228 9.14 52.33 9.40
C THR A 228 7.94 53.27 9.59
N GLN A 229 6.80 52.75 10.03
CA GLN A 229 5.61 53.55 10.34
C GLN A 229 5.86 54.56 11.47
N LYS A 230 6.60 54.16 12.52
CA LYS A 230 7.02 55.04 13.61
C LYS A 230 7.94 56.15 13.10
N THR A 231 8.88 55.83 12.21
CA THR A 231 9.81 56.80 11.61
C THR A 231 9.07 57.80 10.74
N PHE A 232 8.15 57.33 9.90
CA PHE A 232 7.31 58.20 9.07
C PHE A 232 6.41 59.12 9.93
N SER A 233 5.85 58.57 11.01
CA SER A 233 5.04 59.32 11.98
C SER A 233 5.84 60.39 12.72
N LYS A 234 7.15 60.20 12.94
CA LYS A 234 8.07 61.20 13.50
C LYS A 234 8.46 62.28 12.50
N MET A 235 8.59 61.96 11.21
CA MET A 235 8.95 62.94 10.16
C MET A 235 7.77 63.84 9.74
N LEU A 236 6.54 63.31 9.74
CA LEU A 236 5.30 64.04 9.42
C LEU A 236 5.15 65.41 10.13
N PRO A 237 5.34 65.53 11.46
CA PRO A 237 5.25 66.82 12.14
C PRO A 237 6.40 67.79 11.83
N GLU A 238 7.59 67.31 11.44
CA GLU A 238 8.69 68.21 11.03
C GLU A 238 8.43 68.88 9.68
N LEU A 239 7.86 68.13 8.72
CA LEU A 239 7.39 68.66 7.45
C LEU A 239 6.36 69.78 7.64
N LYS A 240 5.40 69.61 8.57
CA LYS A 240 4.40 70.65 8.88
C LYS A 240 4.97 71.90 9.56
N LYS A 241 6.09 71.80 10.30
CA LYS A 241 6.71 72.94 11.01
C LYS A 241 7.52 73.85 10.09
N HIS A 242 7.99 73.34 8.94
CA HIS A 242 8.81 74.14 8.01
C HIS A 242 7.99 75.11 7.15
N ASP A 243 6.72 74.83 6.86
CA ASP A 243 5.84 75.74 6.11
C ASP A 243 5.39 76.97 6.91
N SER A 244 5.35 76.90 8.25
CA SER A 244 4.80 77.99 9.07
C SER A 244 5.81 79.08 9.48
N LYS A 245 7.09 78.99 9.08
CA LYS A 245 8.15 79.94 9.49
C LYS A 245 8.71 80.83 8.38
N GLN A 246 8.19 80.78 7.15
CA GLN A 246 8.70 81.61 6.04
C GLN A 246 8.06 82.99 5.88
N THR A 247 7.10 83.39 6.72
CA THR A 247 6.57 84.76 6.69
C THR A 247 7.12 85.58 7.87
N ILE A 248 7.38 86.87 7.61
CA ILE A 248 7.81 87.92 8.57
C ILE A 248 9.33 88.08 8.75
N HIS A 249 10.03 88.55 7.70
CA HIS A 249 11.14 89.50 7.89
C HIS A 249 11.29 90.41 6.64
N LYS A 250 10.25 91.18 6.31
CA LYS A 250 10.37 92.31 5.37
C LYS A 250 10.77 93.56 6.16
N LYS A 251 12.07 93.73 6.41
CA LYS A 251 12.63 94.96 7.02
C LYS A 251 12.38 96.15 6.09
N SER A 252 11.69 97.16 6.60
CA SER A 252 11.43 98.45 5.97
C SER A 252 12.72 99.30 5.93
N SER A 253 13.38 99.37 4.77
CA SER A 253 14.42 100.38 4.52
C SER A 253 13.77 101.68 4.05
N LYS A 254 13.43 102.55 5.00
CA LYS A 254 12.96 103.92 4.79
C LYS A 254 14.16 104.79 4.34
N LYS A 255 14.36 104.96 3.03
CA LYS A 255 15.40 105.86 2.49
C LYS A 255 14.81 107.25 2.28
N LYS A 256 15.24 108.20 3.13
CA LYS A 256 15.08 109.66 2.96
C LYS A 256 16.05 110.16 1.89
N SER A 257 15.59 111.01 0.98
CA SER A 257 16.35 112.02 0.21
C SER A 257 15.30 112.84 -0.55
N SER A 258 14.94 114.09 -0.20
CA SER A 258 15.68 115.35 -0.48
C SER A 258 16.33 115.28 -1.88
N LYS A 259 15.89 116.05 -2.87
CA LYS A 259 15.89 117.50 -2.95
C LYS A 259 15.06 117.94 -4.16
#